data_AF-A0A435TNG5-F1
#
_entry.id   AF-A0A435TNG5-F1
#
_cell.length_a   1.000
_cell.length_b   1.000
_cell.length_c   1.000
_cell.angle_alpha   90.00
_cell.angle_beta   90.00
_cell.angle_gamma   90.00
#
_symmetry.space_group_name_H-M   'P 1'
#
loop_
_entity.id
_entity.type
_entity.pdbx_description
1 polymer ?
#
loop_
_entity_poly.entity_id
_entity_poly.type
_entity_poly.pdbx_seq_one_letter_code
_entity_poly.pdbx_strand_id
1 'polypeptide(L)' 'MIRLIGYFFGIGTTLALLVAAGVAIYIGHLSKDLPDYEVLAKYEPPVTTRIHASDGALMAEYARERRLYLPIQA' A
#
# COMPACT_ATOMS: atom_id res chain seq x y z
N MET A 1 -24.90 34.94 32.88
CA MET A 1 -25.02 33.57 32.32
C MET A 1 -24.25 33.38 31.02
N ILE A 2 -24.34 34.29 30.04
CA ILE A 2 -23.68 34.17 28.71
C ILE A 2 -22.16 33.94 28.80
N ARG A 3 -21.47 34.59 29.73
CA ARG A 3 -20.01 34.42 29.94
C ARG A 3 -19.62 33.00 30.38
N LEU A 4 -20.45 32.36 31.22
CA LEU A 4 -20.21 31.01 31.71
C LEU A 4 -20.33 29.99 30.56
N ILE A 5 -21.37 30.14 29.73
CA ILE A 5 -21.59 29.32 28.54
C ILE A 5 -20.43 29.47 27.55
N GLY A 6 -19.93 30.70 27.36
CA GLY A 6 -18.75 30.97 26.53
C GLY A 6 -17.48 30.24 27.02
N TYR A 7 -17.25 30.17 28.33
CA TYR A 7 -16.11 29.43 28.88
C TYR A 7 -16.24 27.92 28.69
N PHE A 8 -17.43 27.34 28.94
CA PHE A 8 -17.67 25.92 28.68
C PHE A 8 -17.52 25.57 27.20
N PHE A 9 -18.00 26.44 26.32
CA PHE A 9 -17.84 26.28 24.88
C PHE A 9 -16.37 26.36 24.45
N GLY A 10 -15.62 27.34 24.99
CA GLY A 10 -14.19 27.47 24.73
C GLY A 10 -13.41 26.24 25.17
N ILE A 11 -13.59 25.80 26.41
CA ILE A 11 -12.92 24.61 26.97
C ILE A 11 -13.30 23.35 26.17
N GLY A 12 -14.58 23.17 25.86
CA GLY A 12 -15.07 22.04 25.07
C GLY A 12 -14.46 22.02 23.67
N THR A 13 -14.37 23.18 23.02
CA THR A 13 -13.77 23.31 21.68
C THR A 13 -12.27 23.01 21.72
N THR A 14 -11.54 23.53 22.71
CA THR A 14 -10.11 23.24 22.86
C THR A 14 -9.84 21.76 23.12
N LEU A 15 -10.64 21.11 23.98
CA LEU A 15 -10.53 19.67 24.22
C LEU A 15 -10.85 18.86 22.96
N ALA A 16 -11.89 19.23 22.21
CA ALA A 16 -12.23 18.57 20.96
C ALA A 16 -11.09 18.66 19.92
N LEU A 17 -10.45 19.82 19.81
CA LEU A 17 -9.29 20.02 18.93
C LEU A 17 -8.08 19.17 19.36
N LEU A 18 -7.82 19.06 20.67
CA LEU A 18 -6.74 18.21 21.18
C LEU A 18 -6.98 16.73 20.87
N VAL A 19 -8.22 16.26 21.04
CA VAL A 19 -8.61 14.88 20.68
C VAL A 19 -8.45 14.65 19.17
N ALA A 20 -8.94 15.57 18.35
CA ALA A 20 -8.81 15.46 16.89
C ALA A 20 -7.34 15.42 16.43
N ALA A 21 -6.48 16.24 17.04
CA ALA A 21 -5.05 16.22 16.77
C ALA A 21 -4.40 14.88 17.16
N GLY A 22 -4.77 14.33 18.33
CA GLY A 22 -4.31 13.00 18.77
C GLY A 22 -4.72 11.89 17.81
N VAL A 23 -5.97 11.90 17.33
CA VAL A 23 -6.46 10.93 16.34
C VAL A 23 -5.72 11.06 15.01
N ALA A 24 -5.49 12.28 14.53
CA ALA A 24 -4.75 12.51 13.29
C ALA A 24 -3.32 11.97 13.35
N ILE A 25 -2.62 12.19 14.48
CA ILE A 25 -1.27 11.64 14.70
C ILE A 25 -1.30 10.12 14.76
N TYR A 26 -2.27 9.54 15.47
CA TYR A 26 -2.41 8.09 15.60
C TYR A 26 -2.65 7.40 14.25
N ILE A 27 -3.59 7.92 13.45
CA ILE A 27 -3.86 7.41 12.10
C ILE A 27 -2.62 7.59 11.22
N GLY A 28 -1.96 8.76 11.27
CA GLY A 28 -0.75 9.00 10.49
C GLY A 28 0.40 8.07 10.86
N HIS A 29 0.53 7.69 12.13
CA HIS A 29 1.51 6.69 12.56
C HIS A 29 1.16 5.30 12.04
N LEU A 30 -0.11 4.89 12.18
CA LEU A 30 -0.56 3.60 11.68
C LEU A 30 -0.36 3.47 10.16
N SER A 31 -0.66 4.54 9.41
CA SER A 31 -0.49 4.57 7.94
C SER A 31 0.97 4.53 7.49
N LYS A 32 1.94 4.97 8.31
CA LYS A 32 3.37 4.88 7.97
C LYS A 32 3.91 3.46 8.03
N ASP A 33 3.33 2.63 8.89
CA ASP A 33 3.72 1.24 9.05
C ASP A 33 3.06 0.33 8.00
N LEU A 34 2.08 0.84 7.24
CA LEU A 34 1.49 0.09 6.14
C LEU A 34 2.44 0.12 4.93
N PRO A 35 2.96 -1.04 4.48
CA PRO A 35 3.76 -1.11 3.28
C PRO A 35 2.93 -0.69 2.06
N ASP A 36 3.58 0.00 1.14
CA ASP A 36 2.95 0.52 -0.06
C ASP A 36 2.37 -0.63 -0.91
N TYR A 37 1.09 -0.51 -1.27
CA TYR A 37 0.38 -1.50 -2.09
C TYR A 37 0.97 -1.57 -3.51
N GLU A 38 1.77 -0.57 -3.90
CA GLU A 38 2.45 -0.52 -5.19
C GLU A 38 3.38 -1.71 -5.47
N VAL A 39 3.87 -2.40 -4.42
CA VAL A 39 4.70 -3.60 -4.58
C VAL A 39 3.92 -4.73 -5.25
N LEU A 40 2.60 -4.83 -5.01
CA LEU A 40 1.75 -5.81 -5.68
C LEU A 40 1.35 -5.37 -7.09
N ALA A 41 1.23 -4.07 -7.33
CA ALA A 41 0.85 -3.53 -8.65
C ALA A 41 1.99 -3.63 -9.68
N LYS A 42 3.25 -3.53 -9.24
CA LYS A 42 4.45 -3.56 -10.10
C LYS A 42 5.18 -4.90 -10.07
N TYR A 43 4.60 -5.94 -9.47
CA TYR A 43 5.24 -7.25 -9.40
C TYR A 43 5.27 -7.91 -10.79
N GLU A 44 6.41 -7.86 -11.46
CA GLU A 44 6.69 -8.65 -12.65
C GLU A 44 7.24 -10.03 -12.25
N PRO A 45 6.48 -11.13 -12.42
CA PRO A 45 6.98 -12.45 -12.10
C PRO A 45 8.16 -12.81 -13.02
N PRO A 46 9.20 -13.48 -12.50
CA PRO A 46 10.31 -13.94 -13.33
C PRO A 46 9.81 -14.94 -14.38
N VAL A 47 10.04 -14.64 -15.65
CA VAL A 47 9.66 -15.48 -16.78
C VAL A 47 10.68 -16.58 -17.06
N THR A 48 10.24 -17.63 -17.76
CA THR A 48 11.09 -18.76 -18.11
C THR A 48 12.17 -18.34 -19.13
N THR A 49 13.40 -18.81 -18.95
CA THR A 49 14.47 -18.62 -19.93
C THR A 49 14.43 -19.77 -20.93
N ARG A 50 14.39 -19.44 -22.22
CA ARG A 50 14.31 -20.42 -23.32
C ARG A 50 15.61 -20.47 -24.11
N ILE A 51 16.21 -21.65 -24.22
CA ILE A 51 17.47 -21.88 -24.94
C ILE A 51 17.14 -22.54 -26.29
N HIS A 52 17.60 -21.92 -27.38
CA HIS A 52 17.40 -22.39 -28.75
C HIS A 52 18.73 -22.83 -29.38
N ALA A 53 18.68 -23.85 -30.23
CA ALA A 53 19.79 -24.29 -31.08
C ALA A 53 19.96 -23.37 -32.30
N SER A 54 21.07 -23.52 -33.02
CA SER A 54 21.39 -22.70 -34.21
C SER A 54 20.41 -22.86 -35.37
N ASP A 55 19.62 -23.94 -35.36
CA ASP A 55 18.52 -24.24 -36.28
C ASP A 55 17.16 -23.69 -35.81
N GLY A 56 17.12 -23.02 -34.65
CA GLY A 56 15.92 -22.49 -34.02
C GLY A 56 15.17 -23.50 -33.14
N ALA A 57 15.57 -24.77 -33.10
CA ALA A 57 14.91 -25.80 -32.30
C ALA A 57 15.05 -25.49 -30.79
N LEU A 58 14.00 -25.77 -30.02
CA LEU A 58 13.99 -25.60 -28.56
C LEU A 58 14.88 -26.67 -27.90
N MET A 59 15.93 -26.26 -27.20
CA MET A 59 16.83 -27.18 -26.49
C MET A 59 16.40 -27.41 -25.05
N ALA A 60 16.10 -26.33 -24.32
CA ALA A 60 15.71 -26.40 -22.91
C ALA A 60 14.97 -25.13 -22.45
N GLU A 61 14.05 -25.30 -21.51
CA GLU A 61 13.44 -24.19 -20.75
C GLU A 61 13.89 -24.27 -19.30
N TYR A 62 14.42 -23.16 -18.77
CA TYR A 62 14.84 -23.05 -17.38
C TYR A 62 13.92 -22.09 -16.63
N ALA A 63 13.30 -22.56 -15.55
CA ALA A 63 12.45 -21.77 -14.69
C ALA A 63 12.65 -22.21 -13.23
N ARG A 64 12.80 -21.24 -12.31
CA ARG A 64 12.85 -21.54 -10.87
C ARG A 64 11.50 -22.04 -10.35
N GLU A 65 10.41 -21.52 -10.90
CA GLU A 65 9.06 -21.93 -10.60
C GLU A 65 8.20 -21.95 -11.87
N ARG A 66 7.29 -22.92 -11.97
CA ARG A 66 6.40 -23.09 -13.13
C ARG A 66 5.18 -22.18 -12.99
N ARG A 67 5.35 -20.87 -13.19
CA ARG A 67 4.27 -19.87 -13.16
C ARG A 67 3.95 -19.40 -14.59
N LEU A 68 2.67 -19.35 -14.94
CA LEU A 68 2.20 -18.70 -16.16
C LEU A 68 1.86 -17.23 -15.83
N TYR A 69 2.37 -16.29 -16.62
CA TYR A 69 1.95 -14.89 -16.53
C TYR A 69 0.53 -14.76 -17.10
N LEU A 70 -0.41 -14.30 -16.27
CA LEU A 70 -1.77 -14.00 -16.69
C LEU A 70 -1.96 -12.47 -16.65
N PRO A 71 -2.01 -11.78 -17.80
CA PRO A 71 -2.27 -10.35 -17.80
C PRO A 71 -3.69 -10.10 -17.27
N ILE A 72 -3.83 -9.12 -16.38
CA ILE A 72 -5.13 -8.69 -15.89
C ILE A 72 -5.87 -8.04 -17.07
N GLN A 73 -6.94 -8.67 -17.55
CA GLN A 73 -7.87 -8.01 -18.47
C GLN A 73 -8.72 -7.04 -17.66
N ALA A 74 -8.63 -5.75 -17.99
CA ALA A 74 -9.43 -4.68 -17.39
C ALA A 74 -10.88 -4.68 -17.90
#